data_AF-A0AAW7MV36-F1
#
_entry.id   AF-A0AAW7MV36-F1
#
_cell.length_a   1.000
_cell.length_b   1.000
_cell.length_c   1.000
_cell.angle_alpha   90.00
_cell.angle_beta   90.00
_cell.angle_gamma   90.00
#
_symmetry.space_group_name_H-M   'P 1'
#
loop_
_entity.id
_entity.type
_entity.pdbx_description
1 polymer ?
#
loop_
_entity_poly.entity_id
_entity_poly.type
_entity_poly.pdbx_seq_one_letter_code
_entity_poly.pdbx_strand_id
1 'polypeptide(L)'
;MTPIQYASSRLVPLQTGLTRDIDVGGVTKSLDFHGTLAQYAMLMMEMNNGEAQHMIQEMQRRQKEGQEAREVGNLIESLINDIGSDTSKKMTVGDGIRAFFDKHNIQITVYGDGTKKTMMEWESRTKRVGEPGYTTPTGSNAQYNASDLRTLKAAAEGFTEQASDSRTVDQIKINKKLQEYNGASTLVNTIYSSQGSQLNQINGSMRT
;
A
#
# COMPACT_ATOMS: atom_id res chain seq x y z
N MET A 1 -7.89 21.42 5.55
CA MET A 1 -7.01 20.36 6.09
C MET A 1 -5.87 21.04 6.80
N THR A 2 -5.81 20.93 8.13
CA THR A 2 -4.72 21.51 8.94
C THR A 2 -3.47 20.64 8.80
N PRO A 3 -2.28 21.22 8.57
CA PRO A 3 -1.04 20.45 8.51
C PRO A 3 -0.68 19.97 9.92
N ILE A 4 -0.44 18.66 10.06
CA ILE A 4 0.10 18.09 11.30
C ILE A 4 1.59 18.46 11.35
N GLN A 5 1.95 19.30 12.32
CA GLN A 5 3.32 19.73 12.58
C GLN A 5 4.03 18.62 13.37
N TYR A 6 4.95 17.89 12.73
CA TYR A 6 5.71 16.81 13.35
C TYR A 6 6.99 17.36 13.98
N ALA A 7 6.97 17.59 15.29
CA ALA A 7 8.17 17.89 16.06
C ALA A 7 9.06 16.63 16.15
N SER A 8 10.11 16.55 15.34
CA SER A 8 11.19 15.58 15.54
C SER A 8 12.15 16.11 16.59
N SER A 9 11.78 15.96 17.87
CA SER A 9 12.74 16.06 18.96
C SER A 9 13.38 14.68 19.11
N ARG A 10 14.67 14.52 18.75
CA ARG A 10 15.46 13.38 19.22
C ARG A 10 15.47 13.43 20.75
N LEU A 11 14.58 12.67 21.37
CA LEU A 11 14.58 12.43 22.80
C LEU A 11 15.71 11.45 23.09
N VAL A 12 16.88 11.98 23.41
CA VAL A 12 17.96 11.19 23.99
C VAL A 12 17.51 10.81 25.40
N PRO A 13 17.45 9.52 25.78
CA PRO A 13 17.06 9.14 27.13
C PRO A 13 18.08 9.70 28.12
N LEU A 14 17.63 10.42 29.15
CA LEU A 14 18.49 10.81 30.27
C LEU A 14 18.94 9.52 31.00
N GLN A 15 20.23 9.23 30.96
CA GLN A 15 20.89 8.20 31.78
C GLN A 15 20.86 8.59 33.26
N THR A 16 19.76 8.33 33.97
CA THR A 16 19.69 8.41 35.44
C THR A 16 18.61 7.47 36.02
N GLY A 17 18.54 6.24 35.51
CA GLY A 17 17.65 5.17 36.03
C GLY A 17 18.40 4.07 36.80
N LEU A 18 17.66 3.21 37.53
CA LEU A 18 18.15 2.01 38.22
C LEU A 18 19.13 1.23 37.33
N THR A 19 20.41 1.34 37.63
CA THR A 19 21.48 0.56 37.02
C THR A 19 21.70 -0.71 37.82
N ARG A 20 21.62 -1.86 37.15
CA ARG A 20 22.00 -3.15 37.75
C ARG A 20 23.20 -3.70 37.00
N ASP A 21 24.22 -4.09 37.75
CA ASP A 21 25.35 -4.81 37.20
C ASP A 21 24.91 -6.23 36.87
N ILE A 22 25.04 -6.60 35.60
CA ILE A 22 24.74 -7.94 35.09
C ILE A 22 25.98 -8.52 34.44
N ASP A 23 26.29 -9.76 34.78
CA ASP A 23 27.36 -10.53 34.15
C ASP A 23 26.84 -11.19 32.87
N VAL A 24 27.35 -10.75 31.73
CA VAL A 24 27.07 -11.37 30.42
C VAL A 24 28.38 -11.91 29.88
N GLY A 25 28.61 -13.21 30.08
CA GLY A 25 29.79 -13.90 29.54
C GLY A 25 31.12 -13.56 30.21
N GLY A 26 31.11 -13.25 31.51
CA GLY A 26 32.30 -12.90 32.30
C GLY A 26 32.64 -11.41 32.29
N VAL A 27 31.74 -10.55 31.75
CA VAL A 27 31.91 -9.10 31.70
C VAL A 27 30.73 -8.44 32.40
N THR A 28 31.01 -7.78 33.52
CA THR A 28 30.04 -6.97 34.26
C THR A 28 29.65 -5.74 33.45
N LYS A 29 28.37 -5.63 33.06
CA LYS A 29 27.80 -4.46 32.40
C LYS A 29 26.78 -3.79 33.29
N SER A 30 26.87 -2.47 33.42
CA SER A 30 25.88 -1.67 34.12
C SER A 30 24.70 -1.40 33.18
N LEU A 31 23.53 -1.98 33.48
CA LEU A 31 22.34 -1.85 32.65
C LEU A 31 21.36 -0.86 33.28
N ASP A 32 21.13 0.27 32.61
CA ASP A 32 20.00 1.17 32.92
C ASP A 32 18.71 0.51 32.43
N PHE A 33 17.93 -0.05 33.36
CA PHE A 33 16.72 -0.80 33.02
C PHE A 33 15.65 0.09 32.37
N HIS A 34 15.49 1.32 32.84
CA HIS A 34 14.51 2.27 32.31
C HIS A 34 14.97 2.78 30.94
N GLY A 35 16.25 3.13 30.80
CA GLY A 35 16.85 3.54 29.52
C GLY A 35 16.76 2.45 28.44
N THR A 36 17.03 1.19 28.80
CA THR A 36 16.97 0.05 27.87
C THR A 36 15.54 -0.25 27.42
N LEU A 37 14.57 -0.24 28.35
CA LEU A 37 13.16 -0.43 28.00
C LEU A 37 12.60 0.72 27.16
N ALA A 38 13.02 1.97 27.43
CA ALA A 38 12.64 3.13 26.63
C ALA A 38 13.20 3.02 25.21
N GLN A 39 14.48 2.64 25.04
CA GLN A 39 15.09 2.43 23.73
C GLN A 39 14.39 1.32 22.94
N TYR A 40 14.05 0.20 23.60
CA TYR A 40 13.30 -0.88 22.95
C TYR A 40 11.91 -0.43 22.49
N ALA A 41 11.18 0.31 23.32
CA ALA A 41 9.87 0.81 22.96
C ALA A 41 9.93 1.88 21.85
N MET A 42 10.95 2.74 21.84
CA MET A 42 11.19 3.69 20.75
C MET A 42 11.52 2.97 19.43
N LEU A 43 12.31 1.90 19.46
CA LEU A 43 12.58 1.08 18.28
C LEU A 43 11.29 0.44 17.74
N MET A 44 10.43 -0.11 18.61
CA MET A 44 9.13 -0.63 18.19
C MET A 44 8.24 0.45 17.58
N MET A 45 8.27 1.67 18.10
CA MET A 45 7.55 2.81 17.54
C MET A 45 8.06 3.19 16.15
N GLU A 46 9.38 3.27 15.95
CA GLU A 46 9.98 3.58 14.66
C GLU A 46 9.69 2.51 13.61
N MET A 47 9.86 1.23 13.95
CA MET A 47 9.58 0.12 13.03
C MET A 47 8.11 0.08 12.62
N ASN A 48 7.19 0.17 13.59
CA ASN A 48 5.76 0.14 13.29
C ASN A 48 5.29 1.35 12.49
N ASN A 49 5.90 2.53 12.68
CA ASN A 49 5.61 3.72 11.88
C ASN A 49 6.10 3.56 10.44
N GLY A 50 7.35 3.10 10.25
CA GLY A 50 7.91 2.86 8.92
C GLY A 50 7.10 1.85 8.11
N GLU A 51 6.73 0.72 8.73
CA GLU A 51 5.87 -0.29 8.10
C GLU A 51 4.47 0.26 7.79
N ALA A 52 3.85 0.99 8.72
CA ALA A 52 2.54 1.59 8.49
C ALA A 52 2.55 2.59 7.32
N GLN A 53 3.60 3.40 7.19
CA GLN A 53 3.77 4.33 6.07
C GLN A 53 3.88 3.61 4.73
N HIS A 54 4.69 2.56 4.66
CA HIS A 54 4.80 1.73 3.46
C HIS A 54 3.44 1.14 3.07
N MET A 55 2.72 0.57 4.05
CA MET A 55 1.39 0.02 3.83
C MET A 55 0.37 1.05 3.34
N ILE A 56 0.40 2.28 3.88
CA ILE A 56 -0.47 3.38 3.42
C ILE A 56 -0.16 3.74 1.96
N GLN A 57 1.11 3.84 1.58
CA GLN A 57 1.51 4.15 0.21
C GLN A 57 1.07 3.06 -0.76
N GLU A 58 1.28 1.78 -0.40
CA GLU A 58 0.80 0.65 -1.20
C GLU A 58 -0.72 0.64 -1.33
N MET A 59 -1.45 0.90 -0.24
CA MET A 59 -2.91 0.99 -0.25
C MET A 59 -3.38 2.13 -1.17
N GLN A 60 -2.78 3.31 -1.09
CA GLN A 60 -3.10 4.44 -1.98
C GLN A 60 -2.82 4.11 -3.45
N ARG A 61 -1.68 3.44 -3.73
CA ARG A 61 -1.36 2.96 -5.08
C ARG A 61 -2.44 2.01 -5.60
N ARG A 62 -2.80 0.98 -4.83
CA ARG A 62 -3.85 0.01 -5.22
C ARG A 62 -5.22 0.67 -5.38
N GLN A 63 -5.56 1.66 -4.55
CA GLN A 63 -6.81 2.42 -4.69
C GLN A 63 -6.85 3.18 -6.02
N LYS A 64 -5.75 3.85 -6.38
CA LYS A 64 -5.64 4.55 -7.66
C LYS A 64 -5.75 3.57 -8.83
N GLU A 65 -5.07 2.44 -8.77
CA GLU A 65 -5.15 1.38 -9.79
C GLU A 65 -6.57 0.82 -9.94
N GLY A 66 -7.28 0.59 -8.83
CA GLY A 66 -8.68 0.17 -8.87
C GLY A 66 -9.63 1.24 -9.41
N GLN A 67 -9.33 2.53 -9.20
CA GLN A 67 -10.09 3.62 -9.81
C GLN A 67 -9.88 3.66 -11.33
N GLU A 68 -8.63 3.60 -11.78
CA GLU A 68 -8.28 3.56 -13.22
C GLU A 68 -8.98 2.37 -13.92
N ALA A 69 -8.99 1.19 -13.27
CA ALA A 69 -9.64 0.00 -13.80
C ALA A 69 -11.16 0.16 -13.95
N ARG A 70 -11.84 0.78 -12.97
CA ARG A 70 -13.28 1.08 -13.06
C ARG A 70 -13.61 2.09 -14.15
N GLU A 71 -12.79 3.13 -14.29
CA GLU A 71 -12.96 4.13 -15.35
C GLU A 71 -12.84 3.46 -16.73
N VAL A 72 -11.85 2.60 -16.92
CA VAL A 72 -11.68 1.80 -18.15
C VAL A 72 -12.87 0.86 -18.37
N GLY A 73 -13.37 0.17 -17.33
CA GLY A 73 -14.57 -0.66 -17.42
C GLY A 73 -15.80 0.13 -17.89
N ASN A 74 -16.00 1.35 -17.38
CA ASN A 74 -17.08 2.23 -17.79
C ASN A 74 -16.93 2.73 -19.24
N LEU A 75 -15.70 3.03 -19.68
CA LEU A 75 -15.43 3.39 -21.07
C LEU A 75 -15.76 2.24 -22.03
N ILE A 76 -15.38 1.01 -21.66
CA ILE A 76 -15.71 -0.19 -22.44
C ILE A 76 -17.22 -0.42 -22.45
N GLU A 77 -17.92 -0.21 -21.33
CA GLU A 77 -19.38 -0.32 -21.26
C GLU A 77 -20.07 0.67 -22.20
N SER A 78 -19.59 1.91 -22.27
CA SER A 78 -20.09 2.89 -23.24
C SER A 78 -19.96 2.38 -24.68
N LEU A 79 -18.79 1.79 -25.03
CA LEU A 79 -18.57 1.23 -26.36
C LEU A 79 -19.50 0.03 -26.64
N ILE A 80 -19.77 -0.81 -25.64
CA ILE A 80 -20.74 -1.92 -25.77
C ILE A 80 -22.14 -1.37 -26.04
N ASN A 81 -22.55 -0.32 -25.32
CA ASN A 81 -23.84 0.33 -25.51
C ASN A 81 -23.96 1.01 -26.88
N ASP A 82 -22.87 1.60 -27.38
CA ASP A 82 -22.82 2.19 -28.72
C ASP A 82 -22.96 1.14 -29.82
N ILE A 83 -22.48 -0.10 -29.60
CA ILE A 83 -22.73 -1.23 -30.50
C ILE A 83 -24.20 -1.67 -30.44
N GLY A 84 -24.78 -1.72 -29.24
CA GLY A 84 -26.18 -2.09 -29.02
C GLY A 84 -26.46 -3.55 -29.40
N SER A 85 -27.52 -3.78 -30.18
CA SER A 85 -27.94 -5.11 -30.63
C SER A 85 -27.34 -5.51 -32.00
N ASP A 86 -26.56 -4.64 -32.64
CA ASP A 86 -25.93 -4.94 -33.91
C ASP A 86 -24.70 -5.83 -33.72
N THR A 87 -24.90 -7.14 -33.88
CA THR A 87 -23.84 -8.15 -33.73
C THR A 87 -22.75 -8.08 -34.81
N SER A 88 -23.00 -7.36 -35.91
CA SER A 88 -22.04 -7.18 -37.00
C SER A 88 -21.15 -5.95 -36.82
N LYS A 89 -21.61 -4.99 -36.02
CA LYS A 89 -20.88 -3.75 -35.75
C LYS A 89 -19.64 -4.04 -34.91
N LYS A 90 -18.52 -3.46 -35.35
CA LYS A 90 -17.25 -3.51 -34.64
C LYS A 90 -16.77 -2.09 -34.36
N MET A 91 -16.11 -1.90 -33.23
CA MET A 91 -15.57 -0.61 -32.81
C MET A 91 -14.12 -0.73 -32.41
N THR A 92 -13.37 0.34 -32.62
CA THR A 92 -12.02 0.47 -32.08
C THR A 92 -12.10 0.98 -30.65
N VAL A 93 -11.31 0.39 -29.75
CA VAL A 93 -11.09 0.97 -28.42
C VAL A 93 -10.15 2.17 -28.50
N GLY A 94 -10.22 3.08 -27.53
CA GLY A 94 -9.33 4.24 -27.44
C GLY A 94 -7.99 3.91 -26.78
N ASP A 95 -7.01 4.81 -26.93
CA ASP A 95 -5.68 4.65 -26.32
C ASP A 95 -5.71 4.67 -24.79
N GLY A 96 -6.72 5.27 -24.16
CA GLY A 96 -6.90 5.19 -22.70
C GLY A 96 -7.15 3.76 -22.20
N ILE A 97 -7.94 2.97 -22.93
CA ILE A 97 -8.17 1.56 -22.63
C ILE A 97 -6.86 0.79 -22.88
N ARG A 98 -6.22 0.96 -24.04
CA ARG A 98 -4.95 0.27 -24.37
C ARG A 98 -3.85 0.56 -23.36
N ALA A 99 -3.69 1.81 -22.94
CA ALA A 99 -2.67 2.23 -21.99
C ALA A 99 -2.82 1.52 -20.65
N PHE A 100 -4.06 1.33 -20.18
CA PHE A 100 -4.33 0.59 -18.96
C PHE A 100 -3.92 -0.88 -19.07
N PHE A 101 -4.34 -1.57 -20.13
CA PHE A 101 -3.97 -2.97 -20.35
C PHE A 101 -2.46 -3.17 -20.53
N ASP A 102 -1.79 -2.25 -21.24
CA ASP A 102 -0.34 -2.28 -21.45
C ASP A 102 0.44 -2.01 -20.15
N LYS A 103 0.00 -1.03 -19.36
CA LYS A 103 0.63 -0.63 -18.09
C LYS A 103 0.62 -1.77 -17.09
N HIS A 104 -0.50 -2.47 -16.98
CA HIS A 104 -0.69 -3.55 -16.00
C HIS A 104 -0.44 -4.95 -16.56
N ASN A 105 -0.06 -5.05 -17.85
CA ASN A 105 0.19 -6.30 -18.55
C ASN A 105 -0.93 -7.34 -18.36
N ILE A 106 -2.17 -6.87 -18.46
CA ILE A 106 -3.35 -7.67 -18.12
C ILE A 106 -3.57 -8.75 -19.17
N GLN A 107 -3.74 -9.98 -18.71
CA GLN A 107 -4.07 -11.12 -19.55
C GLN A 107 -5.58 -11.23 -19.76
N ILE A 108 -5.98 -11.31 -21.03
CA ILE A 108 -7.37 -11.34 -21.45
C ILE A 108 -7.68 -12.69 -22.09
N THR A 109 -8.79 -13.31 -21.71
CA THR A 109 -9.21 -14.61 -22.27
C THR A 109 -9.88 -14.42 -23.62
N VAL A 110 -9.13 -14.50 -24.72
CA VAL A 110 -9.60 -14.06 -26.05
C VAL A 110 -10.54 -15.06 -26.73
N TYR A 111 -10.42 -16.34 -26.41
CA TYR A 111 -11.21 -17.41 -27.02
C TYR A 111 -11.88 -18.29 -25.97
N GLY A 112 -12.94 -19.00 -26.38
CA GLY A 112 -13.66 -19.95 -25.52
C GLY A 112 -12.84 -21.18 -25.10
N ASP A 113 -11.64 -21.37 -25.65
CA ASP A 113 -10.69 -22.42 -25.27
C ASP A 113 -9.85 -22.08 -24.02
N GLY A 114 -10.02 -20.87 -23.47
CA GLY A 114 -9.27 -20.41 -22.29
C GLY A 114 -7.91 -19.78 -22.60
N THR A 115 -7.55 -19.62 -23.87
CA THR A 115 -6.30 -18.96 -24.28
C THR A 115 -6.30 -17.51 -23.81
N LYS A 116 -5.22 -17.14 -23.12
CA LYS A 116 -4.99 -15.78 -22.63
C LYS A 116 -3.98 -15.06 -23.49
N LYS A 117 -4.26 -13.80 -23.80
CA LYS A 117 -3.33 -12.88 -24.50
C LYS A 117 -3.35 -11.53 -23.81
N THR A 118 -2.21 -10.86 -23.81
CA THR A 118 -2.16 -9.42 -23.50
C THR A 118 -2.82 -8.63 -24.63
N MET A 119 -3.21 -7.39 -24.35
CA MET A 119 -3.83 -6.54 -25.37
C MET A 119 -2.87 -6.24 -26.54
N MET A 120 -1.57 -6.18 -26.28
CA MET A 120 -0.56 -6.06 -27.34
C MET A 120 -0.56 -7.29 -28.25
N GLU A 121 -0.55 -8.49 -27.68
CA GLU A 121 -0.56 -9.74 -28.44
C GLU A 121 -1.86 -9.92 -29.22
N TRP A 122 -2.99 -9.50 -28.65
CA TRP A 122 -4.27 -9.52 -29.35
C TRP A 122 -4.22 -8.60 -30.57
N GLU A 123 -3.80 -7.35 -30.40
CA GLU A 123 -3.73 -6.38 -31.49
C GLU A 123 -2.50 -6.54 -32.40
N SER A 124 -1.65 -7.56 -32.14
CA SER A 124 -0.36 -7.78 -32.83
C SER A 124 0.56 -6.55 -32.78
N ARG A 125 0.52 -5.79 -31.69
CA ARG A 125 1.34 -4.60 -31.47
C ARG A 125 2.75 -4.96 -31.01
N THR A 126 3.73 -4.21 -31.51
CA THR A 126 5.13 -4.29 -31.09
C THR A 126 5.53 -3.25 -30.05
N LYS A 127 4.69 -2.21 -29.87
CA LYS A 127 4.95 -1.07 -28.97
C LYS A 127 3.75 -0.80 -28.06
N ARG A 128 4.06 -0.44 -26.82
CA ARG A 128 3.04 -0.01 -25.83
C ARG A 128 2.61 1.43 -26.07
N VAL A 129 1.42 1.79 -25.58
CA VAL A 129 0.99 3.19 -25.57
C VAL A 129 2.03 4.04 -24.81
N GLY A 130 2.51 5.12 -25.44
CA GLY A 130 3.49 6.04 -24.86
C GLY A 130 4.95 5.68 -25.16
N GLU A 131 5.24 4.56 -25.81
CA GLU A 131 6.59 4.25 -26.29
C GLU A 131 6.93 5.02 -27.58
N PRO A 132 8.21 5.41 -27.77
CA PRO A 132 8.65 6.00 -29.04
C PRO A 132 8.34 5.08 -30.23
N GLY A 133 7.64 5.63 -31.22
CA GLY A 133 7.20 4.87 -32.40
C GLY A 133 5.89 4.11 -32.22
N TYR A 134 5.15 4.32 -31.12
CA TYR A 134 3.78 3.83 -31.00
C TYR A 134 2.86 4.47 -32.06
N THR A 135 2.04 3.63 -32.68
CA THR A 135 0.96 4.04 -33.58
C THR A 135 -0.33 3.36 -33.16
N THR A 136 -1.40 4.13 -33.02
CA THR A 136 -2.73 3.58 -32.70
C THR A 136 -3.16 2.57 -33.77
N PRO A 137 -3.50 1.32 -33.37
CA PRO A 137 -3.94 0.30 -34.32
C PRO A 137 -5.28 0.65 -34.98
N THR A 138 -5.35 0.51 -36.31
CA THR A 138 -6.55 0.82 -37.12
C THR A 138 -7.07 -0.35 -37.97
N GLY A 139 -6.38 -1.50 -37.96
CA GLY A 139 -6.74 -2.68 -38.76
C GLY A 139 -7.79 -3.58 -38.11
N SER A 140 -8.17 -4.67 -38.79
CA SER A 140 -9.19 -5.62 -38.31
C SER A 140 -8.86 -6.25 -36.95
N ASN A 141 -7.58 -6.36 -36.60
CA ASN A 141 -7.12 -6.86 -35.28
C ASN A 141 -7.33 -5.86 -34.14
N ALA A 142 -7.72 -4.61 -34.46
CA ALA A 142 -8.02 -3.53 -33.51
C ALA A 142 -9.51 -3.18 -33.46
N GLN A 143 -10.34 -4.00 -34.11
CA GLN A 143 -11.79 -3.86 -34.17
C GLN A 143 -12.44 -4.94 -33.32
N TYR A 144 -13.21 -4.51 -32.33
CA TYR A 144 -13.82 -5.35 -31.32
C TYR A 144 -15.33 -5.38 -31.52
N ASN A 145 -15.91 -6.56 -31.51
CA ASN A 145 -17.37 -6.72 -31.42
C ASN A 145 -17.83 -6.64 -29.96
N ALA A 146 -19.14 -6.70 -29.72
CA ALA A 146 -19.68 -6.64 -28.36
C ALA A 146 -19.19 -7.78 -27.45
N SER A 147 -18.93 -8.99 -27.95
CA SER A 147 -18.38 -10.07 -27.12
C SER A 147 -16.94 -9.81 -26.71
N ASP A 148 -16.11 -9.32 -27.64
CA ASP A 148 -14.71 -9.01 -27.36
C ASP A 148 -14.59 -7.89 -26.32
N LEU A 149 -15.43 -6.86 -26.45
CA LEU A 149 -15.52 -5.77 -25.47
C LEU A 149 -15.99 -6.27 -24.09
N ARG A 150 -16.94 -7.21 -24.02
CA ARG A 150 -17.33 -7.82 -22.73
C ARG A 150 -16.19 -8.59 -22.09
N THR A 151 -15.38 -9.29 -22.87
CA THR A 151 -14.18 -9.96 -22.38
C THR A 151 -13.15 -8.95 -21.85
N LEU A 152 -12.93 -7.85 -22.57
CA LEU A 152 -12.05 -6.76 -22.09
C LEU A 152 -12.59 -6.17 -20.78
N LYS A 153 -13.90 -5.89 -20.70
CA LYS A 153 -14.54 -5.40 -19.48
C LYS A 153 -14.33 -6.37 -18.31
N ALA A 154 -14.59 -7.66 -18.51
CA ALA A 154 -14.38 -8.67 -17.48
C ALA A 154 -12.92 -8.75 -17.01
N ALA A 155 -11.95 -8.59 -17.91
CA ALA A 155 -10.54 -8.56 -17.54
C ALA A 155 -10.17 -7.31 -16.71
N ALA A 156 -10.73 -6.13 -17.04
CA ALA A 156 -10.54 -4.91 -16.26
C ALA A 156 -11.23 -4.98 -14.88
N GLU A 157 -12.43 -5.56 -14.81
CA GLU A 157 -13.15 -5.77 -13.55
C GLU A 157 -12.46 -6.80 -12.66
N GLY A 158 -11.96 -7.91 -13.22
CA GLY A 158 -11.17 -8.90 -12.47
C GLY A 158 -9.89 -8.32 -11.87
N PHE A 159 -9.26 -7.35 -12.54
CA PHE A 159 -8.15 -6.58 -11.95
C PHE A 159 -8.61 -5.69 -10.78
N THR A 160 -9.81 -5.10 -10.88
CA THR A 160 -10.40 -4.27 -9.81
C THR A 160 -10.70 -5.09 -8.55
N GLU A 161 -11.20 -6.32 -8.70
CA GLU A 161 -11.50 -7.21 -7.56
C GLU A 161 -10.24 -7.53 -6.75
N GLN A 162 -9.12 -7.85 -7.42
CA GLN A 162 -7.82 -8.06 -6.76
C GLN A 162 -7.35 -6.82 -5.99
N ALA A 163 -7.56 -5.63 -6.53
CA ALA A 163 -7.23 -4.38 -5.85
C ALA A 163 -8.16 -4.09 -4.65
N SER A 164 -9.43 -4.47 -4.74
CA SER A 164 -10.46 -4.21 -3.72
C SER A 164 -10.31 -5.08 -2.49
N ASP A 165 -10.10 -6.39 -2.66
CA ASP A 165 -9.95 -7.34 -1.54
C ASP A 165 -8.76 -6.99 -0.62
N SER A 166 -7.73 -6.37 -1.20
CA SER A 166 -6.58 -5.86 -0.44
C SER A 166 -6.96 -4.73 0.52
N ARG A 167 -7.88 -3.83 0.16
CA ARG A 167 -8.13 -2.59 0.88
C ARG A 167 -8.58 -2.82 2.32
N THR A 168 -9.52 -3.73 2.53
CA THR A 168 -10.06 -4.03 3.86
C THR A 168 -8.99 -4.66 4.75
N VAL A 169 -8.22 -5.59 4.19
CA VAL A 169 -7.11 -6.26 4.88
C VAL A 169 -6.02 -5.26 5.25
N ASP A 170 -5.66 -4.36 4.34
CA ASP A 170 -4.64 -3.34 4.55
C ASP A 170 -5.07 -2.32 5.62
N GLN A 171 -6.34 -1.88 5.61
CA GLN A 171 -6.88 -1.00 6.63
C GLN A 171 -6.84 -1.63 8.04
N ILE A 172 -7.17 -2.92 8.15
CA ILE A 172 -7.09 -3.66 9.42
C ILE A 172 -5.63 -3.73 9.91
N LYS A 173 -4.70 -4.07 9.02
CA LYS A 173 -3.27 -4.17 9.37
C LYS A 173 -2.68 -2.83 9.78
N ILE A 174 -3.02 -1.74 9.06
CA ILE A 174 -2.61 -0.37 9.42
C ILE A 174 -3.13 -0.02 10.81
N ASN A 175 -4.42 -0.28 11.09
CA ASN A 175 -5.00 0.00 12.40
C ASN A 175 -4.31 -0.79 13.52
N LYS A 176 -3.98 -2.06 13.27
CA LYS A 176 -3.21 -2.88 14.23
C LYS A 176 -1.82 -2.29 14.51
N LYS A 177 -1.11 -1.86 13.47
CA LYS A 177 0.22 -1.23 13.61
C LYS A 177 0.16 0.09 14.38
N LEU A 178 -0.87 0.90 14.16
CA LEU A 178 -1.10 2.12 14.94
C LEU A 178 -1.46 1.82 16.41
N GLN A 179 -2.21 0.74 16.68
CA GLN A 179 -2.45 0.28 18.04
C GLN A 179 -1.17 -0.18 18.73
N GLU A 180 -0.31 -0.93 18.04
CA GLU A 180 1.00 -1.36 18.55
C GLU A 180 1.90 -0.15 18.84
N TYR A 181 1.92 0.86 17.96
CA TYR A 181 2.61 2.13 18.19
C TYR A 181 2.08 2.86 19.44
N ASN A 182 0.76 2.97 19.57
CA ASN A 182 0.15 3.63 20.73
C ASN A 182 0.47 2.87 22.03
N GLY A 183 0.45 1.54 22.01
CA GLY A 183 0.86 0.71 23.15
C GLY A 183 2.32 0.93 23.55
N ALA A 184 3.23 0.97 22.58
CA ALA A 184 4.64 1.28 22.82
C ALA A 184 4.84 2.70 23.37
N SER A 185 4.10 3.69 22.86
CA SER A 185 4.10 5.07 23.36
C SER A 185 3.62 5.16 24.81
N THR A 186 2.53 4.45 25.16
CA THR A 186 2.07 4.35 26.55
C THR A 186 3.14 3.73 27.45
N LEU A 187 3.80 2.66 27.01
CA LEU A 187 4.89 2.04 27.77
C LEU A 187 6.04 3.03 28.02
N VAL A 188 6.47 3.80 27.01
CA VAL A 188 7.50 4.85 27.18
C VAL A 188 7.07 5.88 28.22
N ASN A 189 5.85 6.39 28.13
CA ASN A 189 5.34 7.38 29.07
C ASN A 189 5.23 6.83 30.51
N THR A 190 4.84 5.56 30.66
CA THR A 190 4.82 4.88 31.97
C THR A 190 6.23 4.69 32.52
N ILE A 191 7.21 4.34 31.68
CA ILE A 191 8.62 4.19 32.09
C ILE A 191 9.18 5.53 32.58
N TYR A 192 8.95 6.62 31.84
CA TYR A 192 9.39 7.96 32.26
C TYR A 192 8.69 8.46 33.53
N SER A 193 7.38 8.21 33.65
CA SER A 193 6.63 8.57 34.85
C SER A 193 7.10 7.78 36.08
N SER A 194 7.33 6.48 35.93
CA SER A 194 7.90 5.62 36.98
C SER A 194 9.27 6.12 37.42
N GLN A 195 10.14 6.48 36.48
CA GLN A 195 11.46 7.04 36.76
C GLN A 195 11.35 8.35 37.57
N GLY A 196 10.47 9.27 37.15
CA GLY A 196 10.25 10.54 37.86
C GLY A 196 9.69 10.36 39.28
N SER A 197 8.75 9.42 39.46
CA SER A 197 8.18 9.08 40.77
C SER A 197 9.24 8.49 41.71
N GLN A 198 10.06 7.56 41.23
CA GLN A 198 11.15 6.97 42.01
C GLN A 198 12.19 8.01 42.45
N LEU A 199 12.60 8.90 41.55
CA LEU A 199 13.53 9.98 41.89
C LEU A 199 12.96 10.91 42.97
N ASN A 200 11.66 11.23 42.89
CA ASN A 200 10.99 12.06 43.89
C ASN A 200 10.88 11.37 45.25
N GLN A 201 10.63 10.05 45.29
CA GLN A 201 10.62 9.26 46.53
C GLN A 201 12.00 9.20 47.18
N ILE A 202 13.06 8.96 46.40
CA ILE A 202 14.45 8.98 46.89
C ILE A 202 14.78 10.37 47.46
N ASN A 203 14.50 11.43 46.71
CA ASN A 203 14.77 12.80 47.16
C ASN A 203 13.96 13.19 48.40
N GLY A 204 12.73 12.69 48.52
CA GLY A 204 11.90 12.84 49.72
C GLY A 204 12.51 12.13 50.93
N SER A 205 12.98 10.88 50.76
CA SER A 205 13.60 10.09 51.83
C SER A 205 14.96 10.62 52.30
N MET A 206 15.70 11.33 51.45
CA MET A 206 16.97 11.97 51.82
C MET A 206 16.80 13.29 52.59
N ARG A 207 15.60 13.90 52.56
CA ARG A 207 15.30 15.19 53.21
C ARG A 207 14.70 15.03 54.61
N THR A 208 14.29 13.82 54.98
CA THR A 208 13.81 13.40 56.31
C THR A 208 14.93 12.72 57.08
#